data_AF-A0A239WTD7-F1
#
_entry.id   AF-A0A239WTD7-F1
#
_cell.length_a   1.000
_cell.length_b   1.000
_cell.length_c   1.000
_cell.angle_alpha   90.00
_cell.angle_beta   90.00
_cell.angle_gamma   90.00
#
_symmetry.space_group_name_H-M   'P 1'
#
loop_
_entity.id
_entity.type
_entity.pdbx_description
1 polymer ?
#
loop_
_entity_poly.entity_id
_entity_poly.type
_entity_poly.pdbx_seq_one_letter_code
_entity_poly.pdbx_strand_id
1 'polypeptide(L)'
;MVTVSSAIELQEAIIAKEPVIELTQSISLPTTIQLAKGQSLKASKKGTVFLSFVDSDGVGLSGDNALINLAIQTAPDKRAIYLNSTEVDLGAIHFGNLTVTGVVQVLTCGNNKTLNLTIDGLDIVSADARHFTERPMKYGVVVHQGALTVYNFNPAEDSHITVTAENVSVGRPMAPVMGSGIFISGFSDETGCVTIEKLTTGDVYSNGMIPNGQPNLITGGIFIVYGAYAKEVISNGPVTTYGTNDMVLDIWGKVDSWIVKDKVTSYGTSGIGFVNFGSVGNFVAEQVVETFGNGARGFNQYDGTITEARFNSIKTHGNGSIGMQFSKPVGKIIIDNNVSTTGSTGETLVKGVIKNLKADAISVLEGGEIEELLVNGNLQTKGDEVVSYHINGGTVKKFTLKGKLVASGQDAERVVIENGGQTATDSIKTYLNY
;
A
#
# COMPACT_ATOMS: atom_id res chain seq x y z
N MET A 1 39.26 1.30 -0.29
CA MET A 1 38.38 1.11 -1.47
C MET A 1 39.15 0.23 -2.43
N VAL A 2 38.57 -0.91 -2.79
CA VAL A 2 39.14 -1.85 -3.75
C VAL A 2 38.26 -1.85 -5.01
N THR A 3 38.88 -1.98 -6.17
CA THR A 3 38.20 -2.09 -7.45
C THR A 3 38.22 -3.55 -7.88
N VAL A 4 37.07 -4.08 -8.28
CA VAL A 4 36.93 -5.45 -8.74
C VAL A 4 36.18 -5.50 -10.07
N SER A 5 36.50 -6.52 -10.85
CA SER A 5 36.03 -6.74 -12.22
C SER A 5 35.60 -8.19 -12.48
N SER A 6 35.84 -9.10 -11.53
CA SER A 6 35.48 -10.50 -11.65
C SER A 6 34.82 -11.04 -10.37
N ALA A 7 34.12 -12.18 -10.51
CA ALA A 7 33.50 -12.88 -9.38
C ALA A 7 34.53 -13.28 -8.30
N ILE A 8 35.73 -13.69 -8.71
CA ILE A 8 36.81 -14.10 -7.80
C ILE A 8 37.28 -12.89 -6.99
N GLU A 9 37.60 -11.78 -7.66
CA GLU A 9 38.04 -10.55 -7.00
C GLU A 9 36.98 -10.00 -6.04
N LEU A 10 35.69 -10.06 -6.42
CA LEU A 10 34.59 -9.68 -5.55
C LEU A 10 34.53 -10.56 -4.29
N GLN A 11 34.64 -11.88 -4.46
CA GLN A 11 34.63 -12.82 -3.34
C GLN A 11 35.82 -12.59 -2.40
N GLU A 12 37.01 -12.37 -2.95
CA GLU A 12 38.22 -12.06 -2.19
C GLU A 12 38.08 -10.76 -1.40
N ALA A 13 37.57 -9.70 -2.03
CA ALA A 13 37.32 -8.41 -1.37
C ALA A 13 36.30 -8.51 -0.23
N ILE A 14 35.24 -9.31 -0.41
CA ILE A 14 34.25 -9.58 0.64
C ILE A 14 34.90 -10.31 1.82
N ILE A 15 35.65 -11.39 1.55
CA ILE A 15 36.35 -12.17 2.59
C ILE A 15 37.38 -11.32 3.32
N ALA A 16 38.11 -10.46 2.60
CA ALA A 16 39.06 -9.52 3.16
C ALA A 16 38.41 -8.38 3.98
N LYS A 17 37.07 -8.33 4.02
CA LYS A 17 36.29 -7.29 4.70
C LYS A 17 36.64 -5.88 4.23
N GLU A 18 36.89 -5.73 2.93
CA GLU A 18 37.17 -4.43 2.34
C GLU A 18 35.96 -3.51 2.57
N PRO A 19 36.16 -2.29 3.13
CA PRO A 19 35.05 -1.44 3.55
C PRO A 19 34.25 -0.89 2.36
N VAL A 20 34.92 -0.70 1.22
CA VAL A 20 34.27 -0.21 -0.01
C VAL A 20 34.78 -1.02 -1.19
N ILE A 21 33.87 -1.72 -1.85
CA ILE A 21 34.11 -2.54 -3.02
C ILE A 21 33.43 -1.88 -4.21
N GLU A 22 34.24 -1.48 -5.20
CA GLU A 22 33.76 -0.85 -6.43
C GLU A 22 33.79 -1.84 -7.59
N LEU A 23 32.61 -2.19 -8.11
CA LEU A 23 32.45 -3.00 -9.31
C LEU A 23 32.67 -2.14 -10.55
N THR A 24 33.48 -2.65 -11.49
CA THR A 24 33.75 -1.98 -12.78
C THR A 24 33.20 -2.73 -13.98
N GLN A 25 32.79 -3.98 -13.79
CA GLN A 25 32.20 -4.83 -14.81
C GLN A 25 31.00 -5.58 -14.24
N SER A 26 30.09 -6.01 -15.13
CA SER A 26 29.00 -6.90 -14.75
C SER A 26 29.54 -8.27 -14.34
N ILE A 27 29.00 -8.81 -13.26
CA ILE A 27 29.46 -10.08 -12.66
C ILE A 27 28.26 -11.00 -12.53
N SER A 28 28.43 -12.25 -12.96
CA SER A 28 27.48 -13.32 -12.71
C SER A 28 28.02 -14.25 -11.62
N LEU A 29 27.21 -14.51 -10.60
CA LEU A 29 27.53 -15.32 -9.44
C LEU A 29 26.63 -16.57 -9.40
N PRO A 30 27.18 -17.76 -9.10
CA PRO A 30 26.38 -18.96 -8.92
C PRO A 30 25.66 -19.00 -7.57
N THR A 31 26.08 -18.17 -6.61
CA THR A 31 25.60 -18.20 -5.22
C THR A 31 25.44 -16.80 -4.65
N THR A 32 24.62 -16.68 -3.60
CA THR A 32 24.48 -15.47 -2.78
C THR A 32 25.83 -14.98 -2.25
N ILE A 33 25.94 -13.67 -2.01
CA ILE A 33 27.07 -13.06 -1.32
C ILE A 33 26.60 -12.44 -0.02
N GLN A 34 27.47 -12.45 1.00
CA GLN A 34 27.20 -11.85 2.30
C GLN A 34 28.16 -10.69 2.55
N LEU A 35 27.62 -9.48 2.69
CA LEU A 35 28.38 -8.33 3.13
C LEU A 35 28.47 -8.32 4.66
N ALA A 36 29.69 -8.25 5.19
CA ALA A 36 29.93 -8.04 6.61
C ALA A 36 29.52 -6.61 7.01
N LYS A 37 29.35 -6.39 8.32
CA LYS A 37 28.98 -5.08 8.85
C LYS A 37 29.96 -4.00 8.39
N GLY A 38 29.44 -2.87 7.91
CA GLY A 38 30.25 -1.73 7.44
C GLY A 38 30.73 -1.81 5.99
N GLN A 39 30.50 -2.92 5.28
CA GLN A 39 30.91 -3.04 3.88
C GLN A 39 29.93 -2.37 2.93
N SER A 40 30.47 -1.71 1.92
CA SER A 40 29.71 -1.08 0.83
C SER A 40 30.04 -1.71 -0.51
N LEU A 41 29.02 -2.01 -1.32
CA LEU A 41 29.15 -2.43 -2.71
C LEU A 41 28.60 -1.33 -3.62
N LYS A 42 29.41 -0.86 -4.56
CA LYS A 42 29.00 0.23 -5.45
C LYS A 42 29.50 0.03 -6.88
N ALA A 43 28.86 0.71 -7.82
CA ALA A 43 29.43 0.96 -9.15
C ALA A 43 29.72 2.46 -9.34
N SER A 44 30.67 2.76 -10.24
CA SER A 44 31.07 4.14 -10.55
C SER A 44 29.92 4.98 -11.12
N LYS A 45 28.97 4.38 -11.82
CA LYS A 45 27.81 5.05 -12.40
C LYS A 45 26.58 4.14 -12.42
N LYS A 46 25.39 4.74 -12.22
CA LYS A 46 24.10 4.02 -12.33
C LYS A 46 23.96 3.37 -13.71
N GLY A 47 23.52 2.11 -13.74
CA GLY A 47 23.18 1.39 -14.97
C GLY A 47 24.37 0.89 -15.77
N THR A 48 25.60 0.95 -15.24
CA THR A 48 26.80 0.45 -15.93
C THR A 48 27.20 -0.96 -15.52
N VAL A 49 26.78 -1.41 -14.32
CA VAL A 49 27.16 -2.71 -13.76
C VAL A 49 25.92 -3.49 -13.37
N PHE A 50 25.94 -4.75 -13.77
CA PHE A 50 24.90 -5.71 -13.51
C PHE A 50 25.46 -6.86 -12.66
N LEU A 51 24.85 -7.10 -11.50
CA LEU A 51 25.18 -8.19 -10.59
C LEU A 51 24.07 -9.26 -10.69
N SER A 52 24.36 -10.35 -11.39
CA SER A 52 23.41 -11.43 -11.64
C SER A 52 23.67 -12.62 -10.74
N PHE A 53 22.62 -13.20 -10.19
CA PHE A 53 22.62 -14.43 -9.40
C PHE A 53 21.78 -15.48 -10.12
N VAL A 54 22.40 -16.60 -10.49
CA VAL A 54 21.80 -17.56 -11.44
C VAL A 54 20.64 -18.35 -10.84
N ASP A 55 20.81 -18.89 -9.63
CA ASP A 55 19.77 -19.66 -8.92
C ASP A 55 19.94 -19.56 -7.40
N SER A 56 20.03 -18.32 -6.92
CA SER A 56 20.17 -18.04 -5.49
C SER A 56 19.51 -16.72 -5.12
N ASP A 57 19.39 -16.48 -3.82
CA ASP A 57 19.27 -15.12 -3.32
C ASP A 57 20.51 -14.29 -3.73
N GLY A 58 20.38 -12.97 -3.65
CA GLY A 58 21.37 -12.00 -4.10
C GLY A 58 22.34 -11.58 -3.00
N VAL A 59 22.13 -10.41 -2.42
CA VAL A 59 23.03 -9.79 -1.46
C VAL A 59 22.45 -9.84 -0.05
N GLY A 60 23.09 -10.62 0.83
CA GLY A 60 22.83 -10.63 2.26
C GLY A 60 23.59 -9.51 2.99
N LEU A 61 22.92 -8.84 3.93
CA LEU A 61 23.44 -7.68 4.67
C LEU A 61 23.52 -7.96 6.16
N SER A 62 24.60 -7.51 6.80
CA SER A 62 24.82 -7.69 8.26
C SER A 62 24.64 -6.41 9.08
N GLY A 63 24.61 -5.23 8.46
CA GLY A 63 24.47 -3.93 9.13
C GLY A 63 25.49 -2.90 8.61
N ASP A 64 25.25 -1.61 8.79
CA ASP A 64 26.12 -0.53 8.29
C ASP A 64 26.51 -0.67 6.81
N ASN A 65 25.63 -1.28 6.00
CA ASN A 65 25.93 -1.63 4.62
C ASN A 65 25.41 -0.57 3.64
N ALA A 66 26.09 -0.42 2.51
CA ALA A 66 25.57 0.39 1.41
C ALA A 66 25.61 -0.35 0.06
N LEU A 67 24.53 -0.23 -0.71
CA LEU A 67 24.43 -0.72 -2.09
C LEU A 67 24.13 0.48 -2.99
N ILE A 68 25.04 0.82 -3.90
CA ILE A 68 24.97 2.09 -4.65
C ILE A 68 25.21 1.91 -6.15
N ASN A 69 24.32 2.46 -6.99
CA ASN A 69 24.43 2.51 -8.45
C ASN A 69 24.42 1.12 -9.15
N LEU A 70 23.81 0.11 -8.55
CA LEU A 70 23.84 -1.26 -9.05
C LEU A 70 22.53 -1.66 -9.73
N ALA A 71 22.64 -2.49 -10.77
CA ALA A 71 21.54 -3.36 -11.16
C ALA A 71 21.76 -4.76 -10.52
N ILE A 72 20.79 -5.26 -9.78
CA ILE A 72 20.86 -6.56 -9.09
C ILE A 72 19.75 -7.46 -9.63
N GLN A 73 20.10 -8.66 -10.09
CA GLN A 73 19.13 -9.60 -10.66
C GLN A 73 19.24 -10.97 -10.01
N THR A 74 18.13 -11.44 -9.50
CA THR A 74 17.87 -12.85 -9.16
C THR A 74 16.69 -13.35 -10.01
N ALA A 75 16.25 -14.59 -9.79
CA ALA A 75 14.89 -14.97 -10.17
C ALA A 75 13.85 -14.12 -9.38
N PRO A 76 12.66 -13.82 -9.94
CA PRO A 76 11.69 -12.92 -9.30
C PRO A 76 11.22 -13.38 -7.91
N ASP A 77 11.17 -14.69 -7.67
CA ASP A 77 10.78 -15.33 -6.41
C ASP A 77 11.95 -15.48 -5.42
N LYS A 78 13.12 -14.90 -5.70
CA LYS A 78 14.26 -14.89 -4.77
C LYS A 78 14.43 -13.52 -4.15
N ARG A 79 15.14 -13.47 -3.02
CA ARG A 79 15.51 -12.21 -2.38
C ARG A 79 16.74 -11.65 -3.06
N ALA A 80 16.58 -10.56 -3.82
CA ALA A 80 17.70 -9.85 -4.41
C ALA A 80 18.55 -9.15 -3.34
N ILE A 81 17.91 -8.64 -2.29
CA ILE A 81 18.56 -7.97 -1.16
C ILE A 81 17.84 -8.43 0.10
N TYR A 82 18.59 -8.88 1.11
CA TYR A 82 18.00 -9.33 2.38
C TYR A 82 18.89 -9.09 3.59
N LEU A 83 18.29 -9.02 4.77
CA LEU A 83 19.02 -9.04 6.04
C LEU A 83 19.42 -10.48 6.41
N ASN A 84 20.68 -10.63 6.80
CA ASN A 84 21.22 -11.83 7.42
C ASN A 84 22.29 -11.40 8.43
N SER A 85 21.84 -11.18 9.67
CA SER A 85 22.65 -10.58 10.71
C SER A 85 22.32 -11.13 12.08
N THR A 86 23.35 -11.31 12.90
CA THR A 86 23.23 -11.59 14.34
C THR A 86 23.42 -10.34 15.21
N GLU A 87 23.66 -9.18 14.59
CA GLU A 87 23.91 -7.93 15.29
C GLU A 87 22.67 -7.45 16.03
N VAL A 88 22.86 -6.89 17.23
CA VAL A 88 21.76 -6.24 17.98
C VAL A 88 21.41 -4.91 17.35
N ASP A 89 22.43 -4.11 17.02
CA ASP A 89 22.29 -2.86 16.31
C ASP A 89 22.80 -3.01 14.88
N LEU A 90 21.89 -2.92 13.90
CA LEU A 90 22.22 -2.99 12.48
C LEU A 90 22.81 -1.66 11.96
N GLY A 91 22.80 -0.60 12.76
CA GLY A 91 23.33 0.70 12.37
C GLY A 91 22.58 1.30 11.19
N ALA A 92 23.29 1.79 10.18
CA ALA A 92 22.71 2.49 9.03
C ALA A 92 22.88 1.71 7.71
N ILE A 93 21.77 1.30 7.09
CA ILE A 93 21.78 0.67 5.76
C ILE A 93 21.32 1.66 4.70
N HIS A 94 22.07 1.77 3.60
CA HIS A 94 21.75 2.67 2.50
C HIS A 94 21.61 1.96 1.16
N PHE A 95 20.47 2.17 0.49
CA PHE A 95 20.23 1.78 -0.90
C PHE A 95 20.18 3.03 -1.77
N GLY A 96 21.11 3.18 -2.70
CA GLY A 96 21.20 4.35 -3.58
C GLY A 96 21.17 3.94 -5.05
N ASN A 97 20.22 4.46 -5.82
CA ASN A 97 20.17 4.29 -7.27
C ASN A 97 20.23 2.82 -7.74
N LEU A 98 19.31 1.99 -7.24
CA LEU A 98 19.25 0.57 -7.54
C LEU A 98 18.17 0.24 -8.58
N THR A 99 18.48 -0.71 -9.46
CA THR A 99 17.48 -1.40 -10.29
C THR A 99 17.50 -2.88 -9.93
N VAL A 100 16.36 -3.45 -9.56
CA VAL A 100 16.29 -4.78 -8.94
C VAL A 100 15.30 -5.68 -9.67
N THR A 101 15.70 -6.93 -9.91
CA THR A 101 14.81 -8.05 -10.20
C THR A 101 14.94 -9.06 -9.07
N GLY A 102 13.83 -9.42 -8.43
CA GLY A 102 13.77 -10.12 -7.16
C GLY A 102 13.26 -9.22 -6.03
N VAL A 103 13.08 -9.81 -4.86
CA VAL A 103 12.47 -9.16 -3.69
C VAL A 103 13.53 -8.42 -2.88
N VAL A 104 13.22 -7.20 -2.45
CA VAL A 104 14.02 -6.44 -1.49
C VAL A 104 13.38 -6.59 -0.11
N GLN A 105 13.97 -7.44 0.75
CA GLN A 105 13.39 -7.81 2.03
C GLN A 105 14.29 -7.37 3.20
N VAL A 106 13.94 -6.24 3.82
CA VAL A 106 14.52 -5.81 5.09
C VAL A 106 13.64 -6.35 6.22
N LEU A 107 13.92 -7.58 6.65
CA LEU A 107 13.21 -8.25 7.74
C LEU A 107 14.14 -8.40 8.94
N THR A 108 13.89 -7.66 10.02
CA THR A 108 14.64 -7.84 11.28
C THR A 108 14.01 -8.99 12.07
N CYS A 109 14.84 -9.84 12.66
CA CYS A 109 14.39 -10.95 13.49
C CYS A 109 15.41 -11.27 14.58
N GLY A 110 15.01 -12.08 15.57
CA GLY A 110 15.90 -12.54 16.63
C GLY A 110 16.54 -11.39 17.40
N ASN A 111 17.86 -11.23 17.27
CA ASN A 111 18.62 -10.22 18.02
C ASN A 111 18.54 -8.80 17.43
N ASN A 112 18.14 -8.63 16.16
CA ASN A 112 18.18 -7.32 15.49
C ASN A 112 17.16 -6.36 16.13
N LYS A 113 17.62 -5.41 16.94
CA LYS A 113 16.77 -4.44 17.64
C LYS A 113 16.64 -3.15 16.87
N THR A 114 17.74 -2.55 16.43
CA THR A 114 17.74 -1.20 15.83
C THR A 114 18.26 -1.19 14.40
N LEU A 115 17.64 -0.37 13.55
CA LEU A 115 18.09 -0.10 12.17
C LEU A 115 17.66 1.29 11.73
N ASN A 116 18.56 2.01 11.06
CA ASN A 116 18.24 3.17 10.23
C ASN A 116 18.38 2.78 8.75
N LEU A 117 17.28 2.81 8.00
CA LEU A 117 17.23 2.45 6.59
C LEU A 117 16.99 3.69 5.72
N THR A 118 17.92 3.96 4.80
CA THR A 118 17.80 5.04 3.81
C THR A 118 17.74 4.44 2.41
N ILE A 119 16.64 4.66 1.70
CA ILE A 119 16.46 4.27 0.30
C ILE A 119 16.33 5.54 -0.53
N ASP A 120 17.15 5.70 -1.57
CA ASP A 120 17.00 6.77 -2.55
C ASP A 120 17.16 6.20 -3.97
N GLY A 121 16.07 6.18 -4.72
CA GLY A 121 16.05 5.72 -6.11
C GLY A 121 16.13 4.21 -6.25
N LEU A 122 15.14 3.49 -5.70
CA LEU A 122 14.98 2.05 -5.85
C LEU A 122 13.90 1.74 -6.89
N ASP A 123 14.25 0.99 -7.94
CA ASP A 123 13.33 0.54 -8.97
C ASP A 123 13.30 -1.00 -9.00
N ILE A 124 12.22 -1.60 -8.49
CA ILE A 124 12.01 -3.05 -8.53
C ILE A 124 11.19 -3.39 -9.76
N VAL A 125 11.82 -3.99 -10.77
CA VAL A 125 11.23 -4.25 -12.08
C VAL A 125 10.27 -5.44 -12.06
N SER A 126 10.64 -6.50 -11.33
CA SER A 126 9.85 -7.73 -11.19
C SER A 126 10.22 -8.43 -9.89
N ALA A 127 9.23 -8.98 -9.20
CA ALA A 127 9.36 -9.72 -7.96
C ALA A 127 8.12 -10.61 -7.74
N ASP A 128 8.27 -11.70 -6.98
CA ASP A 128 7.18 -12.53 -6.48
C ASP A 128 7.37 -12.81 -4.99
N ALA A 129 6.60 -12.11 -4.16
CA ALA A 129 6.67 -12.18 -2.71
C ALA A 129 5.64 -13.15 -2.08
N ARG A 130 4.88 -13.90 -2.89
CA ARG A 130 3.72 -14.66 -2.40
C ARG A 130 4.07 -15.88 -1.55
N HIS A 131 5.32 -16.34 -1.61
CA HIS A 131 5.77 -17.54 -0.90
C HIS A 131 6.36 -17.25 0.50
N PHE A 132 6.67 -15.99 0.83
CA PHE A 132 7.18 -15.63 2.16
C PHE A 132 6.13 -15.84 3.25
N THR A 133 6.56 -16.37 4.39
CA THR A 133 5.68 -16.91 5.43
C THR A 133 5.35 -15.93 6.54
N GLU A 134 6.24 -14.98 6.82
CA GLU A 134 6.03 -13.98 7.86
C GLU A 134 4.97 -13.00 7.34
N ARG A 135 3.75 -13.12 7.85
CA ARG A 135 2.60 -12.35 7.37
C ARG A 135 1.81 -11.80 8.53
N PRO A 136 1.51 -10.48 8.53
CA PRO A 136 0.64 -9.91 9.52
C PRO A 136 -0.79 -10.46 9.34
N MET A 137 -1.46 -10.71 10.47
CA MET A 137 -2.86 -11.13 10.52
C MET A 137 -3.63 -10.17 11.43
N LYS A 138 -4.69 -9.55 10.90
CA LYS A 138 -5.63 -8.69 11.64
C LYS A 138 -6.96 -8.66 10.89
N TYR A 139 -8.05 -8.29 11.55
CA TYR A 139 -9.38 -8.11 10.92
C TYR A 139 -9.90 -9.32 10.12
N GLY A 140 -9.50 -10.54 10.51
CA GLY A 140 -9.89 -11.77 9.81
C GLY A 140 -9.17 -12.03 8.48
N VAL A 141 -8.12 -11.26 8.18
CA VAL A 141 -7.32 -11.37 6.95
C VAL A 141 -5.83 -11.52 7.25
N VAL A 142 -5.11 -12.11 6.29
CA VAL A 142 -3.65 -12.26 6.24
C VAL A 142 -3.14 -11.50 5.02
N VAL A 143 -1.98 -10.85 5.14
CA VAL A 143 -1.42 -10.02 4.08
C VAL A 143 -0.21 -10.70 3.43
N HIS A 144 -0.15 -10.75 2.10
CA HIS A 144 1.10 -11.11 1.42
C HIS A 144 2.14 -9.98 1.55
N GLN A 145 3.40 -10.38 1.76
CA GLN A 145 4.52 -9.44 1.71
C GLN A 145 4.63 -8.74 0.34
N GLY A 146 5.45 -7.70 0.29
CA GLY A 146 5.66 -6.88 -0.89
C GLY A 146 6.99 -7.11 -1.58
N ALA A 147 7.08 -6.68 -2.84
CA ALA A 147 8.34 -6.61 -3.58
C ALA A 147 9.40 -5.79 -2.84
N LEU A 148 8.99 -4.65 -2.26
CA LEU A 148 9.73 -4.00 -1.18
C LEU A 148 9.04 -4.37 0.14
N THR A 149 9.78 -5.04 1.03
CA THR A 149 9.32 -5.39 2.37
C THR A 149 10.26 -4.78 3.40
N VAL A 150 9.72 -3.93 4.28
CA VAL A 150 10.39 -3.48 5.51
C VAL A 150 9.56 -3.99 6.68
N TYR A 151 10.04 -5.04 7.34
CA TYR A 151 9.30 -5.71 8.39
C TYR A 151 10.15 -5.82 9.64
N ASN A 152 9.78 -5.08 10.68
CA ASN A 152 10.32 -5.35 12.00
C ASN A 152 9.63 -6.56 12.62
N PHE A 153 10.18 -7.75 12.40
CA PHE A 153 9.65 -9.01 12.94
C PHE A 153 10.32 -9.39 14.27
N ASN A 154 10.79 -8.40 15.03
CA ASN A 154 11.30 -8.56 16.39
C ASN A 154 10.23 -8.13 17.40
N PRO A 155 9.77 -9.02 18.31
CA PRO A 155 8.74 -8.69 19.29
C PRO A 155 9.21 -7.78 20.43
N ALA A 156 10.50 -7.47 20.56
CA ALA A 156 11.01 -6.70 21.67
C ALA A 156 10.46 -5.25 21.67
N GLU A 157 10.08 -4.75 22.85
CA GLU A 157 9.57 -3.38 23.04
C GLU A 157 10.59 -2.31 22.62
N ASP A 158 11.89 -2.59 22.82
CA ASP A 158 12.98 -1.69 22.45
C ASP A 158 13.48 -1.91 21.02
N SER A 159 12.81 -2.75 20.21
CA SER A 159 13.13 -2.90 18.80
C SER A 159 12.45 -1.82 17.96
N HIS A 160 13.24 -1.18 17.08
CA HIS A 160 12.81 -0.07 16.26
C HIS A 160 13.53 -0.01 14.92
N ILE A 161 12.80 0.25 13.84
CA ILE A 161 13.38 0.61 12.54
C ILE A 161 12.97 2.04 12.20
N THR A 162 13.92 2.89 11.83
CA THR A 162 13.66 4.19 11.21
C THR A 162 13.88 4.09 9.70
N VAL A 163 12.96 4.61 8.91
CA VAL A 163 12.99 4.52 7.44
C VAL A 163 12.84 5.90 6.81
N THR A 164 13.73 6.23 5.88
CA THR A 164 13.55 7.29 4.89
C THR A 164 13.68 6.65 3.52
N ALA A 165 12.61 6.63 2.73
CA ALA A 165 12.60 6.00 1.42
C ALA A 165 12.08 6.98 0.37
N GLU A 166 12.92 7.37 -0.58
CA GLU A 166 12.58 8.30 -1.63
C GLU A 166 12.75 7.66 -3.01
N ASN A 167 11.88 8.06 -3.94
CA ASN A 167 11.92 7.65 -5.34
C ASN A 167 11.83 6.12 -5.53
N VAL A 168 10.92 5.47 -4.80
CA VAL A 168 10.69 4.01 -4.90
C VAL A 168 9.67 3.70 -6.00
N SER A 169 10.01 2.85 -6.97
CA SER A 169 9.09 2.35 -8.00
C SER A 169 9.06 0.83 -8.02
N VAL A 170 7.89 0.25 -8.29
CA VAL A 170 7.65 -1.19 -8.22
C VAL A 170 6.77 -1.66 -9.38
N GLY A 171 7.24 -2.65 -10.14
CA GLY A 171 6.50 -3.26 -11.25
C GLY A 171 6.33 -2.32 -12.44
N ARG A 172 5.58 -2.78 -13.45
CA ARG A 172 5.27 -2.04 -14.69
C ARG A 172 3.79 -2.24 -15.09
N PRO A 173 3.22 -1.35 -15.92
CA PRO A 173 1.92 -1.62 -16.54
C PRO A 173 1.95 -2.97 -17.26
N MET A 174 0.93 -3.81 -17.04
CA MET A 174 0.83 -5.16 -17.61
C MET A 174 1.96 -6.14 -17.25
N ALA A 175 2.91 -5.74 -16.41
CA ALA A 175 3.90 -6.61 -15.78
C ALA A 175 4.07 -6.20 -14.30
N PRO A 176 3.00 -6.32 -13.49
CA PRO A 176 3.06 -6.00 -12.07
C PRO A 176 3.95 -6.99 -11.31
N VAL A 177 4.42 -6.58 -10.13
CA VAL A 177 4.98 -7.55 -9.18
C VAL A 177 3.89 -8.46 -8.63
N MET A 178 4.26 -9.67 -8.21
CA MET A 178 3.32 -10.63 -7.63
C MET A 178 3.36 -10.59 -6.10
N GLY A 179 2.20 -10.56 -5.47
CA GLY A 179 2.05 -10.21 -4.05
C GLY A 179 1.78 -8.72 -3.89
N SER A 180 2.22 -8.12 -2.79
CA SER A 180 2.07 -6.68 -2.57
C SER A 180 3.17 -5.88 -3.29
N GLY A 181 2.96 -4.57 -3.47
CA GLY A 181 3.97 -3.67 -4.01
C GLY A 181 5.00 -3.28 -2.94
N ILE A 182 4.61 -2.35 -2.09
CA ILE A 182 5.39 -1.88 -0.93
C ILE A 182 4.67 -2.32 0.34
N PHE A 183 5.40 -2.98 1.23
CA PHE A 183 4.90 -3.50 2.49
C PHE A 183 5.78 -3.01 3.64
N ILE A 184 5.20 -2.30 4.60
CA ILE A 184 5.89 -1.85 5.80
C ILE A 184 5.10 -2.23 7.05
N SER A 185 5.73 -2.94 7.98
CA SER A 185 5.09 -3.44 9.20
C SER A 185 6.06 -3.46 10.38
N GLY A 186 5.56 -3.11 11.57
CA GLY A 186 6.17 -3.50 12.85
C GLY A 186 5.78 -4.93 13.24
N PHE A 187 6.07 -5.37 14.47
CA PHE A 187 5.72 -6.73 14.97
C PHE A 187 4.30 -6.81 15.54
N SER A 188 3.87 -5.76 16.23
CA SER A 188 2.50 -5.58 16.72
C SER A 188 2.16 -4.07 16.72
N ASP A 189 0.98 -3.68 17.22
CA ASP A 189 0.65 -2.25 17.37
C ASP A 189 1.54 -1.53 18.41
N GLU A 190 2.19 -2.27 19.32
CA GLU A 190 2.93 -1.72 20.47
C GLU A 190 4.43 -2.05 20.47
N THR A 191 4.85 -3.08 19.74
CA THR A 191 6.22 -3.61 19.79
C THR A 191 6.83 -3.79 18.41
N GLY A 192 8.17 -3.78 18.36
CA GLY A 192 8.90 -3.92 17.10
C GLY A 192 8.46 -2.86 16.10
N CYS A 193 8.46 -1.58 16.49
CA CYS A 193 7.85 -0.53 15.68
C CYS A 193 8.72 -0.16 14.46
N VAL A 194 8.09 0.44 13.45
CA VAL A 194 8.74 1.06 12.30
C VAL A 194 8.30 2.51 12.19
N THR A 195 9.22 3.46 12.31
CA THR A 195 8.95 4.88 12.00
C THR A 195 9.40 5.17 10.58
N ILE A 196 8.49 5.66 9.75
CA ILE A 196 8.76 6.12 8.40
C ILE A 196 8.78 7.65 8.46
N GLU A 197 9.97 8.23 8.38
CA GLU A 197 10.15 9.68 8.34
C GLU A 197 9.57 10.26 7.06
N LYS A 198 9.82 9.59 5.93
CA LYS A 198 9.26 9.94 4.63
C LYS A 198 9.27 8.74 3.69
N LEU A 199 8.17 8.53 2.97
CA LEU A 199 8.09 7.60 1.84
C LEU A 199 7.67 8.36 0.59
N THR A 200 8.49 8.37 -0.46
CA THR A 200 8.07 8.86 -1.79
C THR A 200 8.14 7.76 -2.83
N THR A 201 7.05 7.61 -3.59
CA THR A 201 6.97 6.59 -4.66
C THR A 201 6.86 7.24 -6.02
N GLY A 202 7.43 6.57 -7.03
CA GLY A 202 7.03 6.71 -8.42
C GLY A 202 5.85 5.79 -8.69
N ASP A 203 5.94 5.05 -9.80
CA ASP A 203 4.96 4.07 -10.24
C ASP A 203 4.94 2.81 -9.34
N VAL A 204 3.75 2.33 -9.00
CA VAL A 204 3.55 1.08 -8.26
C VAL A 204 2.48 0.22 -8.94
N TYR A 205 2.86 -0.97 -9.39
CA TYR A 205 1.98 -1.95 -10.03
C TYR A 205 2.12 -3.31 -9.34
N SER A 206 1.04 -3.81 -8.71
CA SER A 206 1.02 -5.11 -8.05
C SER A 206 -0.18 -5.97 -8.46
N ASN A 207 -0.01 -7.28 -8.37
CA ASN A 207 -1.07 -8.25 -8.56
C ASN A 207 -0.92 -9.33 -7.49
N GLY A 208 -1.88 -9.42 -6.58
CA GLY A 208 -1.85 -10.38 -5.50
C GLY A 208 -1.83 -11.83 -5.95
N MET A 209 -2.37 -12.12 -7.15
CA MET A 209 -2.59 -13.47 -7.66
C MET A 209 -3.31 -14.37 -6.64
N ILE A 210 -4.24 -13.78 -5.88
CA ILE A 210 -5.05 -14.48 -4.89
C ILE A 210 -6.08 -15.34 -5.63
N PRO A 211 -6.12 -16.67 -5.41
CA PRO A 211 -7.12 -17.53 -6.01
C PRO A 211 -8.54 -17.17 -5.54
N ASN A 212 -9.53 -17.37 -6.41
CA ASN A 212 -10.94 -17.25 -6.02
C ASN A 212 -11.26 -18.17 -4.83
N GLY A 213 -12.11 -17.69 -3.91
CA GLY A 213 -12.50 -18.44 -2.71
C GLY A 213 -11.53 -18.34 -1.54
N GLN A 214 -10.55 -17.42 -1.57
CA GLN A 214 -9.65 -17.11 -0.45
C GLN A 214 -9.97 -15.72 0.16
N PRO A 215 -11.10 -15.55 0.85
CA PRO A 215 -11.56 -14.24 1.36
C PRO A 215 -10.71 -13.71 2.53
N ASN A 216 -9.91 -14.56 3.15
CA ASN A 216 -9.05 -14.23 4.29
C ASN A 216 -7.63 -13.81 3.86
N LEU A 217 -7.38 -13.65 2.57
CA LEU A 217 -6.08 -13.26 2.03
C LEU A 217 -6.26 -11.94 1.28
N ILE A 218 -5.34 -11.00 1.52
CA ILE A 218 -5.31 -9.71 0.84
C ILE A 218 -3.88 -9.37 0.38
N THR A 219 -3.77 -8.54 -0.65
CA THR A 219 -2.52 -7.88 -1.03
C THR A 219 -2.78 -6.40 -1.26
N GLY A 220 -1.75 -5.65 -1.66
CA GLY A 220 -1.95 -4.24 -1.93
C GLY A 220 -0.85 -3.57 -2.72
N GLY A 221 -1.12 -2.33 -3.13
CA GLY A 221 -0.12 -1.48 -3.77
C GLY A 221 0.88 -0.99 -2.74
N ILE A 222 0.39 -0.29 -1.72
CA ILE A 222 1.18 0.25 -0.61
C ILE A 222 0.46 -0.07 0.72
N PHE A 223 1.15 -0.82 1.58
CA PHE A 223 0.67 -1.19 2.92
C PHE A 223 1.48 -0.50 4.02
N ILE A 224 0.77 0.19 4.92
CA ILE A 224 1.29 0.68 6.19
C ILE A 224 0.58 -0.07 7.32
N VAL A 225 1.20 -1.15 7.79
CA VAL A 225 0.55 -2.17 8.63
C VAL A 225 0.73 -1.85 10.13
N TYR A 226 0.40 -2.77 11.03
CA TYR A 226 0.54 -2.58 12.49
C TYR A 226 1.97 -2.21 12.87
N GLY A 227 2.11 -1.40 13.92
CA GLY A 227 3.41 -0.94 14.43
C GLY A 227 4.17 -0.01 13.48
N ALA A 228 3.65 0.26 12.27
CA ALA A 228 4.21 1.22 11.35
C ALA A 228 3.58 2.60 11.58
N TYR A 229 4.43 3.61 11.69
CA TYR A 229 4.05 5.01 11.82
C TYR A 229 4.74 5.84 10.74
N ALA A 230 3.98 6.37 9.79
CA ALA A 230 4.49 7.27 8.76
C ALA A 230 4.17 8.73 9.08
N LYS A 231 5.19 9.58 9.04
CA LYS A 231 5.00 11.04 9.14
C LYS A 231 4.50 11.61 7.80
N GLU A 232 5.12 11.21 6.71
CA GLU A 232 4.77 11.67 5.37
C GLU A 232 4.88 10.55 4.33
N VAL A 233 3.83 10.36 3.54
CA VAL A 233 3.83 9.51 2.35
C VAL A 233 3.42 10.35 1.13
N ILE A 234 4.21 10.30 0.07
CA ILE A 234 3.92 10.99 -1.19
C ILE A 234 3.99 10.00 -2.34
N SER A 235 2.86 9.64 -2.91
CA SER A 235 2.79 8.84 -4.14
C SER A 235 2.80 9.77 -5.35
N ASN A 236 3.96 9.93 -5.99
CA ASN A 236 4.10 10.83 -7.15
C ASN A 236 3.61 10.19 -8.46
N GLY A 237 3.77 8.88 -8.61
CA GLY A 237 3.27 8.11 -9.75
C GLY A 237 1.96 7.37 -9.44
N PRO A 238 1.37 6.68 -10.43
CA PRO A 238 0.16 5.91 -10.26
C PRO A 238 0.40 4.70 -9.34
N VAL A 239 -0.63 4.35 -8.58
CA VAL A 239 -0.68 3.09 -7.80
C VAL A 239 -1.81 2.24 -8.36
N THR A 240 -1.47 1.08 -8.90
CA THR A 240 -2.42 0.20 -9.59
C THR A 240 -2.34 -1.24 -9.09
N THR A 241 -3.48 -1.81 -8.74
CA THR A 241 -3.61 -3.24 -8.43
C THR A 241 -4.48 -3.97 -9.44
N TYR A 242 -4.21 -5.27 -9.65
CA TYR A 242 -4.91 -6.08 -10.65
C TYR A 242 -5.64 -7.30 -10.08
N GLY A 243 -5.25 -7.79 -8.90
CA GLY A 243 -5.72 -9.04 -8.31
C GLY A 243 -6.95 -8.89 -7.43
N THR A 244 -7.66 -10.01 -7.25
CA THR A 244 -8.78 -10.13 -6.30
C THR A 244 -8.35 -9.81 -4.88
N ASN A 245 -9.15 -9.04 -4.15
CA ASN A 245 -8.86 -8.58 -2.78
C ASN A 245 -7.56 -7.76 -2.65
N ASP A 246 -7.08 -7.16 -3.74
CA ASP A 246 -5.96 -6.23 -3.70
C ASP A 246 -6.43 -4.85 -3.26
N MET A 247 -5.96 -4.40 -2.10
CA MET A 247 -6.18 -3.05 -1.58
C MET A 247 -5.12 -2.11 -2.14
N VAL A 248 -5.47 -1.09 -2.91
CA VAL A 248 -4.45 -0.24 -3.56
C VAL A 248 -3.62 0.50 -2.51
N LEU A 249 -4.30 1.16 -1.58
CA LEU A 249 -3.71 1.86 -0.43
C LEU A 249 -4.41 1.39 0.85
N ASP A 250 -3.68 0.78 1.78
CA ASP A 250 -4.27 0.22 3.01
C ASP A 250 -3.42 0.54 4.24
N ILE A 251 -4.10 1.03 5.28
CA ILE A 251 -3.52 1.51 6.52
C ILE A 251 -4.11 0.76 7.69
N TRP A 252 -3.28 0.03 8.42
CA TRP A 252 -3.59 -0.52 9.74
C TRP A 252 -2.84 0.23 10.85
N GLY A 253 -1.70 0.84 10.52
CA GLY A 253 -0.86 1.63 11.43
C GLY A 253 -1.29 3.08 11.55
N LYS A 254 -0.32 3.99 11.62
CA LYS A 254 -0.55 5.44 11.72
C LYS A 254 0.10 6.18 10.56
N VAL A 255 -0.62 7.13 9.95
CA VAL A 255 -0.10 8.02 8.91
C VAL A 255 -0.51 9.46 9.21
N ASP A 256 0.45 10.37 9.43
CA ASP A 256 0.13 11.77 9.69
C ASP A 256 -0.32 12.49 8.40
N SER A 257 0.38 12.27 7.28
CA SER A 257 0.05 12.86 5.98
C SER A 257 0.32 11.89 4.82
N TRP A 258 -0.67 11.69 3.95
CA TRP A 258 -0.51 10.97 2.68
C TRP A 258 -1.06 11.79 1.52
N ILE A 259 -0.19 12.15 0.57
CA ILE A 259 -0.55 12.84 -0.67
C ILE A 259 -0.33 11.91 -1.86
N VAL A 260 -1.37 11.71 -2.67
CA VAL A 260 -1.34 10.92 -3.89
C VAL A 260 -1.59 11.86 -5.07
N LYS A 261 -0.55 12.05 -5.90
CA LYS A 261 -0.54 13.05 -6.97
C LYS A 261 -1.10 12.53 -8.30
N ASP A 262 -1.06 11.22 -8.51
CA ASP A 262 -1.57 10.56 -9.71
C ASP A 262 -2.73 9.59 -9.37
N LYS A 263 -3.19 8.83 -10.34
CA LYS A 263 -4.36 7.95 -10.21
C LYS A 263 -4.10 6.78 -9.28
N VAL A 264 -5.16 6.42 -8.55
CA VAL A 264 -5.26 5.18 -7.78
C VAL A 264 -6.23 4.28 -8.52
N THR A 265 -5.78 3.09 -8.94
CA THR A 265 -6.60 2.18 -9.76
C THR A 265 -6.63 0.77 -9.20
N SER A 266 -7.80 0.16 -9.13
CA SER A 266 -7.93 -1.28 -8.86
C SER A 266 -8.75 -1.97 -9.94
N TYR A 267 -8.25 -3.05 -10.51
CA TYR A 267 -8.99 -3.86 -11.51
C TYR A 267 -9.59 -5.15 -10.95
N GLY A 268 -9.27 -5.51 -9.71
CA GLY A 268 -9.64 -6.78 -9.11
C GLY A 268 -10.99 -6.76 -8.39
N THR A 269 -11.69 -7.89 -8.39
CA THR A 269 -12.91 -8.05 -7.60
C THR A 269 -12.64 -7.83 -6.12
N SER A 270 -13.55 -7.13 -5.44
CA SER A 270 -13.41 -6.70 -4.03
C SER A 270 -12.14 -5.89 -3.74
N GLY A 271 -11.49 -5.33 -4.77
CA GLY A 271 -10.40 -4.39 -4.61
C GLY A 271 -10.90 -3.04 -4.07
N ILE A 272 -10.08 -2.38 -3.26
CA ILE A 272 -10.43 -1.08 -2.65
C ILE A 272 -9.34 -0.07 -2.99
N GLY A 273 -9.74 1.12 -3.46
CA GLY A 273 -8.80 2.20 -3.82
C GLY A 273 -8.06 2.75 -2.59
N PHE A 274 -8.79 3.10 -1.55
CA PHE A 274 -8.22 3.49 -0.27
C PHE A 274 -9.03 2.91 0.89
N VAL A 275 -8.37 2.19 1.80
CA VAL A 275 -9.01 1.64 3.00
C VAL A 275 -8.21 2.00 4.23
N ASN A 276 -8.93 2.40 5.29
CA ASN A 276 -8.34 2.70 6.57
C ASN A 276 -8.95 1.84 7.69
N PHE A 277 -8.05 1.23 8.44
CA PHE A 277 -8.27 0.57 9.72
C PHE A 277 -7.48 1.23 10.86
N GLY A 278 -6.51 2.07 10.52
CA GLY A 278 -5.60 2.73 11.45
C GLY A 278 -5.98 4.19 11.72
N SER A 279 -4.97 5.02 11.97
CA SER A 279 -5.15 6.45 12.20
C SER A 279 -4.51 7.27 11.10
N VAL A 280 -5.31 8.15 10.48
CA VAL A 280 -4.86 9.06 9.44
C VAL A 280 -5.10 10.50 9.88
N GLY A 281 -4.05 11.33 9.83
CA GLY A 281 -4.18 12.78 9.96
C GLY A 281 -4.85 13.34 8.72
N ASN A 282 -4.07 13.54 7.67
CA ASN A 282 -4.51 14.12 6.41
C ASN A 282 -4.27 13.16 5.23
N PHE A 283 -5.31 12.94 4.42
CA PHE A 283 -5.21 12.20 3.15
C PHE A 283 -5.64 13.08 1.98
N VAL A 284 -4.86 13.10 0.89
CA VAL A 284 -5.21 13.83 -0.34
C VAL A 284 -4.99 12.95 -1.56
N ALA A 285 -6.03 12.74 -2.36
CA ALA A 285 -5.94 12.18 -3.71
C ALA A 285 -6.22 13.30 -4.73
N GLU A 286 -5.18 13.76 -5.43
CA GLU A 286 -5.25 14.87 -6.38
C GLU A 286 -5.88 14.48 -7.72
N GLN A 287 -5.89 13.18 -8.02
CA GLN A 287 -6.53 12.58 -9.19
C GLN A 287 -7.60 11.57 -8.78
N VAL A 288 -8.24 10.98 -9.78
CA VAL A 288 -9.33 10.01 -9.57
C VAL A 288 -8.84 8.76 -8.85
N VAL A 289 -9.65 8.30 -7.90
CA VAL A 289 -9.62 6.92 -7.39
C VAL A 289 -10.65 6.12 -8.19
N GLU A 290 -10.20 5.14 -8.96
CA GLU A 290 -11.06 4.36 -9.86
C GLU A 290 -10.93 2.86 -9.60
N THR A 291 -12.03 2.19 -9.32
CA THR A 291 -12.04 0.74 -9.05
C THR A 291 -13.05 -0.02 -9.89
N PHE A 292 -12.68 -1.23 -10.29
CA PHE A 292 -13.45 -2.12 -11.14
C PHE A 292 -13.61 -3.49 -10.48
N GLY A 293 -14.71 -4.17 -10.82
CA GLY A 293 -15.00 -5.53 -10.38
C GLY A 293 -16.11 -5.58 -9.34
N ASN A 294 -16.71 -6.77 -9.21
CA ASN A 294 -17.77 -6.98 -8.22
C ASN A 294 -17.25 -6.71 -6.81
N GLY A 295 -18.04 -5.99 -6.02
CA GLY A 295 -17.73 -5.63 -4.65
C GLY A 295 -16.60 -4.62 -4.48
N ALA A 296 -16.07 -4.04 -5.58
CA ALA A 296 -14.97 -3.08 -5.54
C ALA A 296 -15.37 -1.75 -4.89
N ARG A 297 -14.44 -1.03 -4.27
CA ARG A 297 -14.78 0.20 -3.53
C ARG A 297 -13.79 1.31 -3.78
N GLY A 298 -14.26 2.54 -3.77
CA GLY A 298 -13.39 3.70 -3.93
C GLY A 298 -12.67 4.00 -2.62
N PHE A 299 -13.44 4.22 -1.56
CA PHE A 299 -12.93 4.52 -0.22
C PHE A 299 -13.70 3.80 0.89
N ASN A 300 -12.98 3.29 1.89
CA ASN A 300 -13.53 2.67 3.08
C ASN A 300 -12.91 3.19 4.38
N GLN A 301 -13.75 3.69 5.28
CA GLN A 301 -13.41 3.86 6.68
C GLN A 301 -13.99 2.68 7.49
N TYR A 302 -13.15 1.69 7.79
CA TYR A 302 -13.57 0.44 8.44
C TYR A 302 -13.21 0.33 9.91
N ASP A 303 -12.08 0.92 10.30
CA ASP A 303 -11.68 1.03 11.69
C ASP A 303 -10.84 2.30 11.93
N GLY A 304 -10.55 2.62 13.20
CA GLY A 304 -9.71 3.75 13.56
C GLY A 304 -10.32 5.11 13.21
N THR A 305 -9.48 6.07 12.82
CA THR A 305 -9.90 7.48 12.63
C THR A 305 -9.24 8.14 11.42
N ILE A 306 -9.94 9.13 10.84
CA ILE A 306 -9.38 10.08 9.87
C ILE A 306 -9.73 11.49 10.32
N THR A 307 -8.74 12.39 10.38
CA THR A 307 -9.00 13.80 10.70
C THR A 307 -9.55 14.54 9.49
N GLU A 308 -8.85 14.47 8.35
CA GLU A 308 -9.30 15.05 7.08
C GLU A 308 -8.91 14.15 5.90
N ALA A 309 -9.82 13.98 4.95
CA ALA A 309 -9.52 13.39 3.65
C ALA A 309 -10.13 14.21 2.51
N ARG A 310 -9.33 14.49 1.48
CA ARG A 310 -9.74 15.19 0.26
C ARG A 310 -9.52 14.30 -0.96
N PHE A 311 -10.56 14.17 -1.77
CA PHE A 311 -10.54 13.40 -3.01
C PHE A 311 -10.89 14.31 -4.18
N ASN A 312 -10.15 14.18 -5.28
CA ASN A 312 -10.52 14.82 -6.53
C ASN A 312 -11.86 14.25 -7.05
N SER A 313 -11.91 12.94 -7.25
CA SER A 313 -13.09 12.21 -7.68
C SER A 313 -12.97 10.72 -7.35
N ILE A 314 -14.11 10.05 -7.24
CA ILE A 314 -14.18 8.61 -7.02
C ILE A 314 -15.08 7.98 -8.09
N LYS A 315 -14.62 6.89 -8.70
CA LYS A 315 -15.36 6.11 -9.68
C LYS A 315 -15.31 4.64 -9.35
N THR A 316 -16.47 3.98 -9.30
CA THR A 316 -16.53 2.53 -9.06
C THR A 316 -17.43 1.84 -10.07
N HIS A 317 -17.01 0.65 -10.51
CA HIS A 317 -17.69 -0.13 -11.55
C HIS A 317 -17.81 -1.59 -11.14
N GLY A 318 -19.04 -2.10 -11.07
CA GLY A 318 -19.34 -3.50 -10.74
C GLY A 318 -20.51 -3.65 -9.79
N ASN A 319 -21.08 -4.85 -9.73
CA ASN A 319 -22.18 -5.14 -8.81
C ASN A 319 -21.67 -5.15 -7.37
N GLY A 320 -22.43 -4.55 -6.45
CA GLY A 320 -22.04 -4.33 -5.07
C GLY A 320 -20.85 -3.40 -4.88
N SER A 321 -20.46 -2.66 -5.92
CA SER A 321 -19.35 -1.71 -5.83
C SER A 321 -19.79 -0.42 -5.14
N ILE A 322 -19.00 0.14 -4.23
CA ILE A 322 -19.42 1.33 -3.47
C ILE A 322 -18.41 2.45 -3.62
N GLY A 323 -18.86 3.66 -3.96
CA GLY A 323 -17.99 4.83 -4.05
C GLY A 323 -17.25 5.10 -2.74
N MET A 324 -17.99 5.40 -1.68
CA MET A 324 -17.44 5.60 -0.32
C MET A 324 -18.31 4.91 0.72
N GLN A 325 -17.69 4.16 1.64
CA GLN A 325 -18.41 3.56 2.77
C GLN A 325 -17.75 3.85 4.12
N PHE A 326 -18.57 4.20 5.10
CA PHE A 326 -18.13 4.61 6.43
C PHE A 326 -18.80 3.74 7.50
N SER A 327 -18.00 3.10 8.35
CA SER A 327 -18.48 2.36 9.54
C SER A 327 -17.78 2.79 10.83
N LYS A 328 -16.96 3.85 10.78
CA LYS A 328 -16.32 4.49 11.94
C LYS A 328 -16.29 6.01 11.78
N PRO A 329 -15.98 6.74 12.87
CA PRO A 329 -15.87 8.18 12.83
C PRO A 329 -14.80 8.71 11.88
N VAL A 330 -15.11 9.80 11.20
CA VAL A 330 -14.20 10.64 10.41
C VAL A 330 -14.50 12.11 10.71
N GLY A 331 -13.47 12.95 10.68
CA GLY A 331 -13.64 14.40 10.76
C GLY A 331 -14.22 14.94 9.45
N LYS A 332 -13.36 15.47 8.60
CA LYS A 332 -13.78 16.16 7.38
C LYS A 332 -13.49 15.36 6.11
N ILE A 333 -14.49 15.20 5.27
CA ILE A 333 -14.39 14.59 3.94
C ILE A 333 -14.72 15.65 2.88
N ILE A 334 -13.78 15.89 1.97
CA ILE A 334 -13.93 16.84 0.86
C ILE A 334 -13.85 16.07 -0.46
N ILE A 335 -14.85 16.23 -1.32
CA ILE A 335 -14.83 15.73 -2.69
C ILE A 335 -14.90 16.93 -3.64
N ASP A 336 -13.85 17.13 -4.44
CA ASP A 336 -13.74 18.29 -5.33
C ASP A 336 -14.65 18.19 -6.55
N ASN A 337 -14.87 16.98 -7.05
CA ASN A 337 -15.74 16.71 -8.19
C ASN A 337 -16.80 15.68 -7.80
N ASN A 338 -16.85 14.53 -8.47
CA ASN A 338 -17.95 13.58 -8.38
C ASN A 338 -17.54 12.32 -7.62
N VAL A 339 -18.53 11.71 -6.97
CA VAL A 339 -18.53 10.28 -6.65
C VAL A 339 -19.53 9.62 -7.61
N SER A 340 -19.06 8.65 -8.40
CA SER A 340 -19.92 7.94 -9.34
C SER A 340 -19.75 6.44 -9.26
N THR A 341 -20.87 5.73 -9.20
CA THR A 341 -20.90 4.27 -9.08
C THR A 341 -21.82 3.67 -10.14
N THR A 342 -21.34 2.64 -10.84
CA THR A 342 -22.12 1.90 -11.85
C THR A 342 -22.17 0.42 -11.48
N GLY A 343 -23.37 -0.14 -11.38
CA GLY A 343 -23.63 -1.54 -11.02
C GLY A 343 -24.97 -1.69 -10.32
N SER A 344 -25.31 -2.91 -9.91
CA SER A 344 -26.49 -3.23 -9.10
C SER A 344 -26.07 -3.95 -7.81
N THR A 345 -26.96 -4.70 -7.18
CA THR A 345 -26.61 -5.55 -6.03
C THR A 345 -25.64 -6.67 -6.42
N GLY A 346 -24.64 -6.94 -5.58
CA GLY A 346 -23.69 -8.03 -5.80
C GLY A 346 -22.90 -8.43 -4.57
N GLU A 347 -22.18 -9.54 -4.69
CA GLU A 347 -21.30 -10.07 -3.65
C GLU A 347 -20.05 -9.19 -3.47
N THR A 348 -19.69 -8.94 -2.22
CA THR A 348 -18.54 -8.13 -1.81
C THR A 348 -17.91 -8.71 -0.55
N LEU A 349 -16.58 -8.64 -0.48
CA LEU A 349 -15.83 -8.99 0.72
C LEU A 349 -15.84 -7.84 1.74
N VAL A 350 -16.24 -8.12 2.97
CA VAL A 350 -16.18 -7.20 4.11
C VAL A 350 -15.49 -7.91 5.27
N LYS A 351 -14.26 -7.49 5.60
CA LYS A 351 -13.47 -8.01 6.73
C LYS A 351 -13.43 -9.56 6.76
N GLY A 352 -13.11 -10.18 5.63
CA GLY A 352 -13.03 -11.64 5.50
C GLY A 352 -14.36 -12.38 5.26
N VAL A 353 -15.50 -11.67 5.17
CA VAL A 353 -16.83 -12.28 5.01
C VAL A 353 -17.54 -11.76 3.75
N ILE A 354 -18.15 -12.66 2.96
CA ILE A 354 -18.94 -12.30 1.78
C ILE A 354 -20.32 -11.78 2.19
N LYS A 355 -20.71 -10.63 1.64
CA LYS A 355 -22.02 -9.99 1.82
C LYS A 355 -22.59 -9.56 0.48
N ASN A 356 -23.92 -9.40 0.39
CA ASN A 356 -24.55 -8.73 -0.75
C ASN A 356 -24.75 -7.26 -0.42
N LEU A 357 -24.18 -6.37 -1.21
CA LEU A 357 -24.37 -4.93 -1.09
C LEU A 357 -24.85 -4.33 -2.41
N LYS A 358 -25.48 -3.15 -2.31
CA LYS A 358 -25.91 -2.32 -3.43
C LYS A 358 -24.75 -1.48 -3.95
N ALA A 359 -24.82 -1.11 -5.24
CA ALA A 359 -23.81 -0.27 -5.85
C ALA A 359 -24.04 1.22 -5.56
N ASP A 360 -23.89 1.61 -4.30
CA ASP A 360 -24.19 2.96 -3.81
C ASP A 360 -23.01 3.93 -4.00
N ALA A 361 -23.28 5.22 -4.19
CA ALA A 361 -22.20 6.22 -4.28
C ALA A 361 -21.63 6.57 -2.90
N ILE A 362 -22.46 6.91 -1.91
CA ILE A 362 -22.05 7.10 -0.51
C ILE A 362 -22.95 6.25 0.39
N SER A 363 -22.33 5.47 1.28
CA SER A 363 -23.00 4.63 2.27
C SER A 363 -22.42 4.88 3.67
N VAL A 364 -23.23 5.36 4.60
CA VAL A 364 -22.84 5.59 6.00
C VAL A 364 -23.58 4.58 6.87
N LEU A 365 -22.86 3.60 7.39
CA LEU A 365 -23.39 2.50 8.19
C LEU A 365 -23.42 2.85 9.68
N GLU A 366 -24.04 1.99 10.48
CA GLU A 366 -23.99 2.05 11.95
C GLU A 366 -22.53 2.16 12.44
N GLY A 367 -22.31 3.08 13.39
CA GLY A 367 -20.98 3.44 13.90
C GLY A 367 -20.19 4.42 13.00
N GLY A 368 -20.63 4.64 11.76
CA GLY A 368 -20.13 5.70 10.89
C GLY A 368 -20.63 7.07 11.35
N GLU A 369 -19.69 7.97 11.62
CA GLU A 369 -19.98 9.34 12.04
C GLU A 369 -19.09 10.30 11.26
N ILE A 370 -19.70 11.18 10.45
CA ILE A 370 -18.98 12.16 9.65
C ILE A 370 -19.25 13.55 10.24
N GLU A 371 -18.19 14.24 10.71
CA GLU A 371 -18.33 15.61 11.22
C GLU A 371 -18.72 16.59 10.11
N GLU A 372 -18.03 16.51 8.96
CA GLU A 372 -18.30 17.35 7.81
C GLU A 372 -18.09 16.60 6.49
N LEU A 373 -19.15 16.51 5.70
CA LEU A 373 -19.11 16.01 4.32
C LEU A 373 -19.35 17.18 3.35
N LEU A 374 -18.34 17.50 2.54
CA LEU A 374 -18.42 18.51 1.48
C LEU A 374 -18.25 17.85 0.12
N VAL A 375 -19.29 17.92 -0.71
CA VAL A 375 -19.29 17.41 -2.08
C VAL A 375 -19.49 18.59 -3.03
N ASN A 376 -18.42 18.97 -3.74
CA ASN A 376 -18.46 20.10 -4.68
C ASN A 376 -19.10 19.73 -6.04
N GLY A 377 -19.04 18.45 -6.45
CA GLY A 377 -19.75 17.94 -7.63
C GLY A 377 -20.98 17.10 -7.26
N ASN A 378 -21.23 16.06 -8.04
CA ASN A 378 -22.43 15.21 -7.93
C ASN A 378 -22.14 13.90 -7.19
N LEU A 379 -23.18 13.34 -6.58
CA LEU A 379 -23.25 11.92 -6.22
C LEU A 379 -24.12 11.20 -7.26
N GLN A 380 -23.54 10.23 -7.97
CA GLN A 380 -24.16 9.63 -9.14
C GLN A 380 -24.16 8.10 -9.03
N THR A 381 -25.32 7.49 -9.28
CA THR A 381 -25.46 6.04 -9.36
C THR A 381 -26.19 5.62 -10.63
N LYS A 382 -25.74 4.50 -11.21
CA LYS A 382 -26.35 3.87 -12.38
C LYS A 382 -26.49 2.35 -12.22
N GLY A 383 -27.72 1.88 -12.17
CA GLY A 383 -28.12 0.48 -12.08
C GLY A 383 -29.39 0.33 -11.26
N ASP A 384 -29.93 -0.89 -11.19
CA ASP A 384 -31.19 -1.13 -10.48
C ASP A 384 -30.99 -1.17 -8.95
N GLU A 385 -31.98 -0.63 -8.22
CA GLU A 385 -32.07 -0.60 -6.75
C GLU A 385 -30.95 0.16 -5.99
N VAL A 386 -30.11 0.90 -6.71
CA VAL A 386 -28.96 1.64 -6.15
C VAL A 386 -29.33 2.98 -5.53
N VAL A 387 -28.50 3.46 -4.60
CA VAL A 387 -28.73 4.71 -3.87
C VAL A 387 -27.56 5.69 -4.01
N SER A 388 -27.83 6.94 -4.41
CA SER A 388 -26.77 7.96 -4.51
C SER A 388 -26.24 8.41 -3.14
N TYR A 389 -27.12 8.56 -2.14
CA TYR A 389 -26.76 8.95 -0.78
C TYR A 389 -27.55 8.13 0.23
N HIS A 390 -26.86 7.18 0.88
CA HIS A 390 -27.47 6.18 1.75
C HIS A 390 -26.95 6.31 3.18
N ILE A 391 -27.84 6.63 4.12
CA ILE A 391 -27.55 6.71 5.56
C ILE A 391 -28.29 5.58 6.27
N ASN A 392 -27.56 4.56 6.70
CA ASN A 392 -28.07 3.33 7.28
C ASN A 392 -27.58 3.18 8.73
N GLY A 393 -28.29 3.79 9.67
CA GLY A 393 -27.90 3.82 11.09
C GLY A 393 -26.67 4.69 11.44
N GLY A 394 -26.00 5.27 10.43
CA GLY A 394 -24.90 6.22 10.63
C GLY A 394 -25.34 7.67 10.80
N THR A 395 -24.37 8.57 11.03
CA THR A 395 -24.62 10.01 11.23
C THR A 395 -23.72 10.88 10.36
N VAL A 396 -24.28 11.90 9.72
CA VAL A 396 -23.55 12.97 9.02
C VAL A 396 -23.97 14.32 9.60
N LYS A 397 -23.13 14.93 10.43
CA LYS A 397 -23.47 16.13 11.21
C LYS A 397 -23.61 17.38 10.34
N LYS A 398 -22.68 17.59 9.40
CA LYS A 398 -22.74 18.67 8.42
C LYS A 398 -22.62 18.10 7.03
N PHE A 399 -23.57 18.44 6.17
CA PHE A 399 -23.56 18.03 4.77
C PHE A 399 -23.76 19.21 3.84
N THR A 400 -22.77 19.46 2.98
CA THR A 400 -22.85 20.44 1.89
C THR A 400 -22.72 19.73 0.55
N LEU A 401 -23.75 19.85 -0.29
CA LEU A 401 -23.74 19.38 -1.68
C LEU A 401 -23.91 20.58 -2.63
N LYS A 402 -22.91 20.85 -3.48
CA LYS A 402 -23.01 21.91 -4.50
C LYS A 402 -23.52 21.40 -5.84
N GLY A 403 -23.32 20.12 -6.15
CA GLY A 403 -23.87 19.48 -7.34
C GLY A 403 -25.26 18.87 -7.11
N LYS A 404 -25.51 17.72 -7.72
CA LYS A 404 -26.81 17.03 -7.70
C LYS A 404 -26.67 15.59 -7.21
N LEU A 405 -27.78 15.07 -6.69
CA LEU A 405 -27.97 13.63 -6.51
C LEU A 405 -28.63 13.06 -7.77
N VAL A 406 -27.97 12.09 -8.39
CA VAL A 406 -28.42 11.47 -9.65
C VAL A 406 -28.46 9.97 -9.47
N ALA A 407 -29.66 9.40 -9.44
CA ALA A 407 -29.89 7.95 -9.44
C ALA A 407 -30.59 7.58 -10.75
N SER A 408 -30.12 6.53 -11.42
CA SER A 408 -30.68 6.06 -12.70
C SER A 408 -30.70 4.53 -12.75
N GLY A 409 -31.86 3.98 -13.12
CA GLY A 409 -32.12 2.53 -13.10
C GLY A 409 -33.51 2.26 -12.56
N GLN A 410 -33.96 1.00 -12.62
CA GLN A 410 -35.22 0.61 -12.02
C GLN A 410 -35.10 0.69 -10.48
N ASP A 411 -36.08 1.27 -9.81
CA ASP A 411 -36.14 1.40 -8.34
C ASP A 411 -34.88 2.05 -7.72
N ALA A 412 -34.15 2.86 -8.50
CA ALA A 412 -32.98 3.60 -8.05
C ALA A 412 -33.40 4.88 -7.30
N GLU A 413 -32.79 5.13 -6.15
CA GLU A 413 -33.16 6.23 -5.26
C GLU A 413 -32.02 7.23 -5.07
N ARG A 414 -32.37 8.51 -4.93
CA ARG A 414 -31.36 9.57 -4.70
C ARG A 414 -30.90 9.62 -3.26
N VAL A 415 -31.84 9.43 -2.32
CA VAL A 415 -31.60 9.50 -0.88
C VAL A 415 -32.37 8.39 -0.21
N VAL A 416 -31.69 7.59 0.63
CA VAL A 416 -32.31 6.67 1.57
C VAL A 416 -31.73 6.93 2.96
N ILE A 417 -32.61 7.14 3.94
CA ILE A 417 -32.25 7.30 5.36
C ILE A 417 -33.05 6.28 6.14
N GLU A 418 -32.37 5.31 6.74
CA GLU A 418 -33.00 4.17 7.40
C GLU A 418 -32.26 3.75 8.67
N ASN A 419 -32.89 2.83 9.43
CA ASN A 419 -32.33 2.23 10.64
C ASN A 419 -31.82 3.25 11.68
N GLY A 420 -32.53 4.38 11.81
CA GLY A 420 -32.18 5.44 12.75
C GLY A 420 -31.07 6.38 12.26
N GLY A 421 -30.69 6.29 10.98
CA GLY A 421 -29.71 7.16 10.35
C GLY A 421 -30.05 8.65 10.45
N GLN A 422 -29.03 9.50 10.58
CA GLN A 422 -29.20 10.94 10.77
C GLN A 422 -28.29 11.74 9.83
N THR A 423 -28.82 12.81 9.24
CA THR A 423 -28.02 13.70 8.39
C THR A 423 -28.58 15.11 8.35
N ALA A 424 -27.71 16.11 8.21
CA ALA A 424 -28.13 17.47 7.90
C ALA A 424 -28.89 17.51 6.55
N THR A 425 -30.12 18.00 6.58
CA THR A 425 -31.04 17.91 5.43
C THR A 425 -31.01 19.12 4.50
N ASP A 426 -30.37 20.23 4.87
CA ASP A 426 -30.44 21.49 4.12
C ASP A 426 -30.02 21.32 2.64
N SER A 427 -28.97 20.54 2.40
CA SER A 427 -28.44 20.25 1.07
C SER A 427 -29.27 19.24 0.26
N ILE A 428 -30.20 18.53 0.90
CA ILE A 428 -30.97 17.44 0.27
C ILE A 428 -32.48 17.58 0.37
N LYS A 429 -32.98 18.69 0.94
CA LYS A 429 -34.40 18.90 1.21
C LYS A 429 -35.30 18.72 0.00
N THR A 430 -34.81 19.03 -1.20
CA THR A 430 -35.54 18.88 -2.47
C THR A 430 -35.64 17.44 -2.97
N TYR A 431 -34.88 16.52 -2.38
CA TYR A 431 -34.85 15.09 -2.73
C TYR A 431 -35.57 14.21 -1.71
N LEU A 432 -36.00 14.78 -0.58
CA LEU A 432 -36.78 14.09 0.42
C LEU A 432 -38.27 14.19 0.04
N ASN A 433 -38.93 13.05 -0.12
CA ASN A 433 -40.39 13.01 -0.23
C ASN A 433 -40.94 13.17 1.20
N TYR A 434 -41.50 14.34 1.50
CA TYR A 434 -42.24 14.57 2.74
C TYR A 434 -43.70 14.13 2.61
#